data_AF-A0ABD6D2W2-F1
#
_entry.id   AF-A0ABD6D2W2-F1
#
_cell.length_a   1.000
_cell.length_b   1.000
_cell.length_c   1.000
_cell.angle_alpha   90.00
_cell.angle_beta   90.00
_cell.angle_gamma   90.00
#
_symmetry.space_group_name_H-M   'P 1'
#
loop_
_entity.id
_entity.type
_entity.pdbx_description
1 polymer ?
#
loop_
_entity_poly.entity_id
_entity_poly.type
_entity_poly.pdbx_seq_one_letter_code
_entity_poly.pdbx_strand_id
1 'polypeptide(L)'
;MTENHGNPPIIRPTDERELDDDSEPAPRLIYIGEYAGKSAYYSPLRRSIMLGTVHGGSFTEEAVLDAPGAEDIDEHIEHLVATATDEGVEYTLSKQALGLLVAKRIADADAMPKGQARAYLLRDIFDVSRQDTATILGVAPSTVDTQRTAGKEKTERAALLTRGLDAIASQY
;
A
#
# COMPACT_ATOMS: atom_id res chain seq x y z
N MET A 1 -7.78 -25.78 10.68
CA MET A 1 -8.70 -24.65 10.89
C MET A 1 -8.16 -23.51 10.05
N THR A 2 -8.84 -23.19 8.95
CA THR A 2 -8.43 -22.10 8.04
C THR A 2 -8.99 -20.80 8.58
N GLU A 3 -8.14 -19.99 9.20
CA GLU A 3 -8.52 -18.66 9.66
C GLU A 3 -8.81 -17.77 8.46
N ASN A 4 -10.05 -17.33 8.42
CA ASN A 4 -10.58 -16.42 7.41
C ASN A 4 -10.01 -15.03 7.72
N HIS A 5 -8.87 -14.67 7.11
CA HIS A 5 -8.32 -13.30 7.14
C HIS A 5 -9.19 -12.37 6.27
N GLY A 6 -10.47 -12.26 6.63
CA GLY A 6 -11.38 -11.28 6.07
C GLY A 6 -10.81 -9.89 6.34
N ASN A 7 -10.79 -9.06 5.29
CA ASN A 7 -10.24 -7.71 5.26
C ASN A 7 -10.11 -7.05 6.65
N PRO A 8 -8.89 -6.68 7.08
CA PRO A 8 -8.70 -6.04 8.36
C PRO A 8 -9.53 -4.74 8.42
N PRO A 9 -10.16 -4.43 9.58
CA PRO A 9 -11.07 -3.30 9.70
C PRO A 9 -10.34 -1.98 9.42
N ILE A 10 -10.98 -1.09 8.66
CA ILE A 10 -10.61 0.32 8.63
C ILE A 10 -11.01 0.91 9.98
N ILE A 11 -10.03 1.12 10.85
CA ILE A 11 -10.23 1.68 12.18
C ILE A 11 -10.49 3.17 12.03
N ARG A 12 -11.71 3.60 12.40
CA ARG A 12 -12.04 4.99 12.68
C ARG A 12 -11.94 5.15 14.19
N PRO A 13 -11.03 5.98 14.73
CA PRO A 13 -11.04 6.24 16.17
C PRO A 13 -12.41 6.86 16.51
N THR A 14 -13.22 6.15 17.29
CA THR A 14 -14.37 6.75 17.96
C THR A 14 -13.82 7.64 19.06
N ASP A 15 -13.71 8.92 18.77
CA ASP A 15 -13.57 9.93 19.82
C ASP A 15 -14.94 10.12 20.48
N GLU A 16 -15.05 9.81 21.76
CA GLU A 16 -16.19 10.18 22.63
C GLU A 16 -16.16 11.69 22.99
N ARG A 17 -15.39 12.49 22.26
CA ARG A 17 -15.41 13.94 22.38
C ARG A 17 -16.63 14.45 21.64
N GLU A 18 -17.49 15.21 22.33
CA GLU A 18 -18.52 16.02 21.69
C GLU A 18 -17.87 16.76 20.51
N LEU A 19 -18.30 16.40 19.30
CA LEU A 19 -17.81 17.01 18.08
C LEU A 19 -18.33 18.44 18.06
N ASP A 20 -17.44 19.40 18.29
CA ASP A 20 -17.63 20.74 17.75
C ASP A 20 -17.60 20.59 16.22
N ASP A 21 -18.58 21.17 15.52
CA ASP A 21 -18.86 20.96 14.08
C ASP A 21 -17.69 21.36 13.15
N ASP A 22 -16.60 21.89 13.72
CA ASP A 22 -15.34 22.28 13.08
C ASP A 22 -14.15 21.30 13.31
N SER A 23 -14.38 20.15 13.95
CA SER A 23 -13.31 19.18 14.22
C SER A 23 -12.96 18.37 12.97
N GLU A 24 -11.78 18.61 12.39
CA GLU A 24 -11.25 17.86 11.24
C GLU A 24 -11.30 16.34 11.52
N PRO A 25 -11.79 15.51 10.58
CA PRO A 25 -11.88 14.07 10.79
C PRO A 25 -10.49 13.48 11.04
N ALA A 26 -10.37 12.59 12.04
CA ALA A 26 -9.12 11.93 12.40
C ALA A 26 -8.39 11.36 11.16
N PRO A 27 -7.05 11.50 11.08
CA PRO A 27 -6.29 11.10 9.90
C PRO A 27 -6.48 9.60 9.62
N ARG A 28 -6.84 9.28 8.37
CA ARG A 28 -7.03 7.89 7.93
C ARG A 28 -5.69 7.17 7.93
N LEU A 29 -5.54 6.22 8.84
CA LEU A 29 -4.39 5.31 8.87
C LEU A 29 -4.52 4.26 7.78
N ILE A 30 -3.41 3.98 7.09
CA ILE A 30 -3.34 2.99 6.02
C ILE A 30 -2.72 1.72 6.59
N TYR A 31 -3.48 0.63 6.65
CA TYR A 31 -2.97 -0.63 7.18
C TYR A 31 -1.86 -1.20 6.30
N ILE A 32 -0.67 -1.38 6.85
CA ILE A 32 0.48 -1.92 6.14
C ILE A 32 0.58 -3.42 6.29
N GLY A 33 0.20 -3.97 7.44
CA GLY A 33 0.34 -5.38 7.74
C GLY A 33 0.67 -5.61 9.21
N GLU A 34 1.46 -6.63 9.49
CA GLU A 34 1.96 -6.93 10.84
C GLU A 34 3.49 -6.94 10.86
N TYR A 35 4.07 -6.51 11.97
CA TYR A 35 5.51 -6.47 12.23
C TYR A 35 5.76 -6.84 13.69
N ALA A 36 6.59 -7.85 13.95
CA ALA A 36 6.89 -8.32 15.31
C ALA A 36 5.63 -8.63 16.15
N GLY A 37 4.58 -9.17 15.53
CA GLY A 37 3.30 -9.44 16.19
C GLY A 37 2.44 -8.19 16.50
N LYS A 38 2.85 -7.01 16.02
CA LYS A 38 2.08 -5.75 16.12
C LYS A 38 1.47 -5.38 14.79
N SER A 39 0.33 -4.71 14.82
CA SER A 39 -0.26 -4.10 13.62
C SER A 39 0.56 -2.88 13.19
N ALA A 40 0.87 -2.81 11.90
CA ALA A 40 1.58 -1.70 11.29
C ALA A 40 0.62 -0.83 10.47
N TYR A 41 0.62 0.48 10.73
CA TYR A 41 -0.20 1.45 10.03
C TYR A 41 0.63 2.64 9.57
N TYR A 42 0.53 3.02 8.30
CA TYR A 42 1.11 4.26 7.81
C TYR A 42 0.19 5.44 8.12
N SER A 43 0.76 6.50 8.69
CA SER A 43 0.09 7.78 8.92
C SER A 43 0.53 8.79 7.85
N PRO A 44 -0.36 9.19 6.91
CA PRO A 44 -0.02 10.21 5.92
C PRO A 44 0.37 11.55 6.54
N LEU A 45 -0.24 11.90 7.68
CA LEU A 45 0.05 13.14 8.40
C LEU A 45 1.47 13.14 8.99
N ARG A 46 1.89 12.02 9.59
CA ARG A 46 3.22 11.89 10.20
C ARG A 46 4.29 11.44 9.22
N ARG A 47 3.90 10.96 8.03
CA ARG A 47 4.76 10.29 7.04
C ARG A 47 5.65 9.25 7.72
N SER A 48 5.00 8.33 8.44
CA SER A 48 5.70 7.28 9.16
C SER A 48 4.80 6.08 9.42
N ILE A 49 5.41 4.92 9.64
CA ILE A 49 4.73 3.69 10.04
C ILE A 49 4.68 3.60 11.56
N MET A 50 3.48 3.51 12.09
CA MET A 50 3.20 3.31 13.49
C MET A 50 2.96 1.82 13.75
N LEU A 51 3.57 1.30 14.80
CA LEU A 51 3.39 -0.06 15.29
C LEU A 51 2.56 0.00 16.57
N GLY A 52 1.62 -0.94 16.70
CA GLY A 52 0.75 -0.95 17.87
C GLY A 52 -0.23 -2.10 17.87
N THR A 53 -1.14 -2.06 18.82
CA THR A 53 -2.17 -3.06 19.00
C THR A 53 -3.55 -2.51 18.66
N VAL A 54 -4.38 -3.36 18.08
CA VAL A 54 -5.78 -3.05 17.77
C VAL A 54 -6.66 -3.69 18.83
N HIS A 55 -7.43 -2.86 19.53
CA HIS A 55 -8.40 -3.32 20.52
C HIS A 55 -9.79 -2.83 20.12
N GLY A 56 -10.59 -3.73 19.55
CA GLY A 56 -11.90 -3.39 19.01
C GLY A 56 -11.79 -2.38 17.85
N GLY A 57 -12.35 -1.17 18.05
CA GLY A 57 -12.37 -0.09 17.07
C GLY A 57 -11.28 0.97 17.26
N SER A 58 -10.24 0.69 18.05
CA SER A 58 -9.15 1.64 18.29
C SER A 58 -7.78 1.01 18.04
N PHE A 59 -6.85 1.87 17.59
CA PHE A 59 -5.44 1.55 17.45
C PHE A 59 -4.67 2.28 18.55
N THR A 60 -3.89 1.54 19.33
CA THR A 60 -2.99 2.09 20.34
C THR A 60 -1.56 2.03 19.81
N GLU A 61 -1.00 3.19 19.52
CA GLU A 61 0.39 3.33 19.08
C GLU A 61 1.35 2.98 20.23
N GLU A 62 2.35 2.16 19.92
CA GLU A 62 3.38 1.73 20.87
C GLU A 62 4.79 2.09 20.42
N ALA A 63 5.01 2.15 19.11
CA ALA A 63 6.28 2.55 18.52
C ALA A 63 6.05 3.18 17.15
N VAL A 64 7.06 3.91 16.69
CA VAL A 64 7.15 4.45 15.33
C VAL A 64 8.40 3.85 14.69
N LEU A 65 8.24 3.37 13.46
CA LEU A 65 9.35 2.87 12.66
C LEU A 65 9.82 4.00 11.75
N ASP A 66 10.91 4.64 12.18
CA ASP A 66 11.52 5.74 11.42
C ASP A 66 12.18 5.20 10.16
N ALA A 67 11.86 5.81 9.01
CA ALA A 67 12.49 5.53 7.72
C ALA A 67 13.16 6.81 7.21
N PRO A 68 14.39 7.12 7.65
CA PRO A 68 15.05 8.37 7.28
C PRO A 68 15.25 8.45 5.76
N GLY A 69 14.77 9.54 5.16
CA GLY A 69 14.85 9.78 3.72
C GLY A 69 13.71 9.16 2.90
N ALA A 70 12.79 8.41 3.52
CA ALA A 70 11.57 7.99 2.85
C ALA A 70 10.63 9.21 2.68
N GLU A 71 10.21 9.45 1.45
CA GLU A 71 9.26 10.50 1.11
C GLU A 71 7.85 9.92 0.93
N ASP A 72 7.76 8.69 0.47
CA ASP A 72 6.52 8.07 0.06
C ASP A 72 6.21 6.79 0.85
N ILE A 73 4.92 6.42 0.90
CA ILE A 73 4.45 5.22 1.59
C ILE A 73 5.16 3.93 1.13
N ASP A 74 5.50 3.79 -0.16
CA ASP A 74 6.22 2.62 -0.68
C ASP A 74 7.66 2.53 -0.19
N GLU A 75 8.33 3.66 0.02
CA GLU A 75 9.68 3.71 0.62
C GLU A 75 9.64 3.39 2.11
N HIS A 76 8.60 3.83 2.83
CA HIS A 76 8.38 3.39 4.21
C HIS A 76 8.13 1.87 4.30
N ILE A 77 7.35 1.31 3.37
CA ILE A 77 7.11 -0.14 3.32
C ILE A 77 8.42 -0.88 3.00
N GLU A 78 9.19 -0.41 2.02
CA GLU A 78 10.49 -1.00 1.68
C GLU A 78 11.45 -0.96 2.87
N HIS A 79 11.52 0.17 3.58
CA HIS A 79 12.33 0.30 4.77
C HIS A 79 11.89 -0.67 5.88
N LEU A 80 10.58 -0.78 6.14
CA LEU A 80 10.05 -1.76 7.10
C LEU A 80 10.46 -3.19 6.73
N VAL A 81 10.38 -3.57 5.45
CA VAL A 81 10.78 -4.90 4.97
C VAL A 81 12.29 -5.12 5.14
N ALA A 82 13.11 -4.12 4.80
CA ALA A 82 14.55 -4.18 4.97
C ALA A 82 14.94 -4.35 6.45
N THR A 83 14.35 -3.54 7.34
CA THR A 83 14.58 -3.61 8.79
C THR A 83 14.12 -4.94 9.36
N ALA A 84 12.93 -5.43 8.99
CA ALA A 84 12.44 -6.75 9.44
C ALA A 84 13.41 -7.87 9.04
N THR A 85 13.94 -7.78 7.82
CA THR A 85 14.88 -8.78 7.28
C THR A 85 16.23 -8.73 8.01
N ASP A 86 16.76 -7.54 8.26
CA ASP A 86 18.04 -7.33 8.97
C ASP A 86 17.95 -7.77 10.44
N GLU A 87 16.83 -7.46 11.10
CA GLU A 87 16.59 -7.81 12.50
C GLU A 87 16.13 -9.27 12.70
N GLY A 88 15.82 -10.00 11.63
CA GLY A 88 15.29 -11.37 11.70
C GLY A 88 13.89 -11.43 12.34
N VAL A 89 13.09 -10.39 12.14
CA VAL A 89 11.76 -10.22 12.72
C VAL A 89 10.69 -10.67 11.73
N GLU A 90 9.68 -11.38 12.22
CA GLU A 90 8.53 -11.77 11.40
C GLU A 90 7.68 -10.57 11.00
N TYR A 91 7.27 -10.55 9.72
CA TYR A 91 6.38 -9.54 9.18
C TYR A 91 5.42 -10.14 8.16
N THR A 92 4.25 -9.54 8.02
CA THR A 92 3.30 -9.81 6.95
C THR A 92 2.88 -8.49 6.31
N LEU A 93 2.70 -8.47 4.99
CA LEU A 93 2.23 -7.28 4.27
C LEU A 93 0.76 -7.45 3.88
N SER A 94 -0.01 -6.39 4.06
CA SER A 94 -1.35 -6.29 3.51
C SER A 94 -1.30 -6.24 1.98
N LYS A 95 -2.44 -6.51 1.32
CA LYS A 95 -2.54 -6.45 -0.15
C LYS A 95 -2.12 -5.08 -0.70
N GLN A 96 -2.53 -3.98 -0.05
CA GLN A 96 -2.12 -2.66 -0.51
C GLN A 96 -0.62 -2.41 -0.32
N ALA A 97 -0.02 -2.86 0.78
CA ALA A 97 1.42 -2.69 1.00
C ALA A 97 2.25 -3.49 0.01
N LEU A 98 1.86 -4.74 -0.26
CA LEU A 98 2.50 -5.57 -1.28
C LEU A 98 2.36 -4.95 -2.67
N GLY A 99 1.17 -4.43 -3.01
CA GLY A 99 0.94 -3.74 -4.28
C GLY A 99 1.80 -2.50 -4.46
N LEU A 100 1.96 -1.69 -3.40
CA LEU A 100 2.85 -0.52 -3.41
C LEU A 100 4.33 -0.91 -3.55
N LEU A 101 4.77 -1.95 -2.85
CA LEU A 101 6.16 -2.43 -2.94
C LEU A 101 6.51 -2.92 -4.35
N VAL A 102 5.60 -3.67 -5.00
CA VAL A 102 5.79 -4.10 -6.38
C VAL A 102 5.71 -2.92 -7.35
N ALA A 103 4.82 -1.95 -7.10
CA ALA A 103 4.70 -0.75 -7.93
C ALA A 103 6.00 0.05 -7.94
N LYS A 104 6.63 0.20 -6.77
CA LYS A 104 7.93 0.85 -6.63
C LYS A 104 8.99 0.15 -7.45
N ARG A 105 9.14 -1.18 -7.34
CA ARG A 105 10.12 -1.95 -8.13
C ARG A 105 9.94 -1.77 -9.64
N ILE A 106 8.69 -1.74 -10.12
CA ILE A 106 8.38 -1.48 -11.53
C ILE A 106 8.77 -0.05 -11.93
N ALA A 107 8.54 0.92 -11.06
CA ALA A 107 8.88 2.31 -11.30
C ALA A 107 10.40 2.56 -11.27
N ASP A 108 11.11 1.97 -10.31
CA ASP A 108 12.57 2.08 -10.17
C ASP A 108 13.31 1.39 -11.33
N ALA A 109 12.68 0.40 -11.98
CA ALA A 109 13.17 -0.21 -13.20
C ALA A 109 12.83 0.60 -14.47
N ASP A 110 12.27 1.81 -14.34
CA ASP A 110 11.80 2.68 -15.42
C ASP A 110 10.78 2.01 -16.38
N ALA A 111 10.17 0.89 -15.98
CA ALA A 111 9.23 0.16 -16.81
C ALA A 111 7.88 0.88 -16.91
N MET A 112 7.49 1.59 -15.85
CA MET A 112 6.24 2.34 -15.79
C MET A 112 6.33 3.51 -14.80
N PRO A 113 5.78 4.70 -15.11
CA PRO A 113 5.74 5.83 -14.17
C PRO A 113 5.10 5.44 -12.83
N LYS A 114 5.66 5.95 -11.72
CA LYS A 114 5.25 5.66 -10.32
C LYS A 114 3.73 5.72 -10.11
N GLY A 115 3.08 6.78 -10.55
CA GLY A 115 1.62 6.94 -10.43
C GLY A 115 0.81 5.87 -11.18
N GLN A 116 1.26 5.50 -12.39
CA GLN A 116 0.61 4.49 -13.24
C GLN A 116 0.78 3.10 -12.63
N ALA A 117 2.00 2.77 -12.19
CA ALA A 117 2.30 1.48 -11.56
C ALA A 117 1.49 1.27 -10.29
N ARG A 118 1.46 2.28 -9.41
CA ARG A 118 0.69 2.25 -8.16
C ARG A 118 -0.80 2.07 -8.42
N ALA A 119 -1.39 2.89 -9.30
CA ALA A 119 -2.82 2.83 -9.57
C ALA A 119 -3.23 1.51 -10.25
N TYR A 120 -2.46 1.04 -11.22
CA TYR A 120 -2.73 -0.22 -11.92
C TYR A 120 -2.63 -1.42 -10.99
N LEU A 121 -1.52 -1.57 -10.25
CA LEU A 121 -1.35 -2.73 -9.36
C LEU A 121 -2.41 -2.76 -8.27
N LEU A 122 -2.66 -1.63 -7.58
CA LEU A 122 -3.65 -1.58 -6.52
C LEU A 122 -5.05 -1.94 -7.04
N ARG A 123 -5.46 -1.42 -8.22
CA ARG A 123 -6.82 -1.61 -8.74
C ARG A 123 -7.04 -2.94 -9.47
N ASP A 124 -6.11 -3.35 -10.34
CA ASP A 124 -6.31 -4.49 -11.25
C ASP A 124 -5.69 -5.78 -10.74
N ILE A 125 -4.59 -5.70 -9.97
CA ILE A 125 -3.88 -6.89 -9.48
C ILE A 125 -4.27 -7.23 -8.05
N PHE A 126 -4.36 -6.24 -7.17
CA PHE A 126 -4.61 -6.44 -5.75
C PHE A 126 -6.06 -6.16 -5.32
N ASP A 127 -6.92 -5.76 -6.26
CA ASP A 127 -8.36 -5.50 -6.07
C ASP A 127 -8.67 -4.52 -4.91
N VAL A 128 -7.79 -3.55 -4.67
CA VAL A 128 -8.02 -2.46 -3.73
C VAL A 128 -9.05 -1.52 -4.34
N SER A 129 -10.06 -1.09 -3.58
CA SER A 129 -11.16 -0.29 -4.12
C SER A 129 -10.67 1.04 -4.72
N ARG A 130 -11.47 1.64 -5.60
CA ARG A 130 -11.16 2.94 -6.20
C ARG A 130 -10.95 4.03 -5.13
N GLN A 131 -11.83 4.06 -4.13
CA GLN A 131 -11.79 5.08 -3.08
C GLN A 131 -10.61 4.86 -2.12
N ASP A 132 -10.30 3.60 -1.80
CA ASP A 132 -9.15 3.28 -0.94
C ASP A 132 -7.85 3.56 -1.67
N THR A 133 -7.76 3.22 -2.95
CA THR A 133 -6.59 3.57 -3.78
C THR A 133 -6.36 5.08 -3.81
N ALA A 134 -7.41 5.87 -4.01
CA ALA A 134 -7.33 7.33 -3.99
C ALA A 134 -6.84 7.85 -2.63
N THR A 135 -7.35 7.27 -1.55
CA THR A 135 -6.95 7.59 -0.17
C THR A 135 -5.47 7.25 0.07
N ILE A 136 -5.04 6.05 -0.32
CA ILE A 136 -3.67 5.55 -0.16
C ILE A 136 -2.67 6.44 -0.91
N LEU A 137 -3.04 6.84 -2.12
CA LEU A 137 -2.17 7.63 -2.99
C LEU A 137 -2.25 9.14 -2.74
N GLY A 138 -3.17 9.60 -1.88
CA GLY A 138 -3.36 11.03 -1.62
C GLY A 138 -3.81 11.83 -2.85
N VAL A 139 -4.58 11.21 -3.76
CA VAL A 139 -5.05 11.84 -5.01
C VAL A 139 -6.54 11.70 -5.20
N ALA A 140 -7.11 12.49 -6.12
CA ALA A 140 -8.51 12.36 -6.50
C ALA A 140 -8.80 10.98 -7.15
N PRO A 141 -9.99 10.39 -6.91
CA PRO A 141 -10.38 9.14 -7.56
C PRO A 141 -10.33 9.16 -9.09
N SER A 142 -10.58 10.32 -9.72
CA SER A 142 -10.43 10.48 -11.18
C SER A 142 -8.98 10.37 -11.64
N THR A 143 -8.03 10.87 -10.84
CA THR A 143 -6.59 10.69 -11.10
C THR A 143 -6.22 9.23 -11.06
N VAL A 144 -6.77 8.45 -10.12
CA VAL A 144 -6.58 7.00 -10.07
C VAL A 144 -7.05 6.35 -11.37
N ASP A 145 -8.23 6.70 -11.89
CA ASP A 145 -8.77 6.10 -13.11
C ASP A 145 -7.88 6.38 -14.34
N THR A 146 -7.40 7.62 -14.47
CA THR A 146 -6.49 8.02 -15.54
C THR A 146 -5.16 7.25 -15.47
N GLN A 147 -4.54 7.22 -14.29
CA GLN A 147 -3.26 6.54 -14.06
C GLN A 147 -3.38 5.02 -14.27
N ARG A 148 -4.46 4.42 -13.76
CA ARG A 148 -4.79 3.00 -13.95
C ARG A 148 -4.94 2.65 -15.42
N THR A 149 -5.69 3.45 -16.19
CA THR A 149 -5.92 3.20 -17.62
C THR A 149 -4.61 3.22 -18.39
N ALA A 150 -3.76 4.24 -18.16
CA ALA A 150 -2.46 4.32 -18.80
C ALA A 150 -1.52 3.16 -18.40
N GLY A 151 -1.50 2.77 -17.12
CA GLY A 151 -0.72 1.63 -16.64
C GLY A 151 -1.19 0.29 -17.23
N LYS A 152 -2.50 0.11 -17.38
CA LYS A 152 -3.09 -1.06 -18.02
C LYS A 152 -2.68 -1.19 -19.48
N GLU A 153 -2.77 -0.11 -20.27
CA GLU A 153 -2.36 -0.12 -21.68
C GLU A 153 -0.87 -0.50 -21.84
N LYS A 154 0.01 0.01 -20.97
CA LYS A 154 1.43 -0.36 -20.97
C LYS A 154 1.64 -1.83 -20.66
N THR A 155 0.91 -2.37 -19.69
CA THR A 155 1.01 -3.78 -19.31
C THR A 155 0.51 -4.70 -20.43
N GLU A 156 -0.58 -4.34 -21.09
CA GLU A 156 -1.11 -5.08 -22.25
C GLU A 156 -0.10 -5.09 -23.40
N ARG A 157 0.54 -3.95 -23.70
CA ARG A 157 1.61 -3.88 -24.71
C ARG A 157 2.82 -4.72 -24.34
N ALA A 158 3.25 -4.70 -23.09
CA ALA A 158 4.35 -5.54 -22.61
C ALA A 158 4.02 -7.03 -22.74
N ALA A 159 2.80 -7.44 -22.38
CA ALA A 159 2.34 -8.82 -22.51
C ALA A 159 2.26 -9.29 -23.97
N LEU A 160 1.91 -8.40 -24.90
CA LEU A 160 1.94 -8.69 -26.34
C LEU A 160 3.38 -8.87 -26.85
N LEU A 161 4.32 -8.00 -26.41
CA LEU A 161 5.73 -8.12 -26.75
C LEU A 161 6.31 -9.45 -26.25
N THR A 162 6.12 -9.79 -24.98
CA THR A 162 6.62 -11.05 -24.41
C THR A 162 6.08 -12.25 -25.17
N ARG A 163 4.77 -12.30 -25.45
CA ARG A 163 4.16 -13.38 -26.24
C ARG A 163 4.76 -13.48 -27.65
N GLY A 164 5.05 -12.34 -28.30
CA GLY A 164 5.70 -12.31 -29.60
C GLY A 164 7.13 -12.87 -29.55
N LEU A 165 7.90 -12.51 -28.53
CA LEU A 165 9.26 -13.01 -28.33
C LEU A 165 9.27 -14.52 -28.02
N ASP A 166 8.37 -15.00 -27.18
CA ASP A 166 8.24 -16.43 -26.85
C ASP A 166 7.87 -17.26 -28.10
N ALA A 167 7.00 -16.72 -28.96
CA ALA A 167 6.62 -17.36 -30.21
C ALA A 167 7.80 -17.45 -31.21
N ILE A 168 8.73 -16.49 -31.18
CA ILE A 168 9.95 -16.53 -31.99
C ILE A 168 10.95 -17.52 -31.37
N ALA A 169 11.17 -17.44 -30.06
CA ALA A 169 12.12 -18.29 -29.36
C ALA A 169 11.76 -19.78 -29.44
N SER A 170 10.47 -20.13 -29.49
CA SER A 170 10.00 -21.52 -29.63
C SER A 170 10.12 -22.09 -31.05
N GLN A 171 10.47 -21.26 -32.05
CA GLN A 171 10.72 -21.70 -33.42
C GLN A 171 12.21 -22.00 -33.68
N TYR A 172 13.08 -21.76 -32.70
CA TYR A 172 14.51 -22.03 -32.73
C TYR A 172 14.92 -22.91 -31.53
#